data_AF-A0A1C6FRF2-F1
#
_entry.id   AF-A0A1C6FRF2-F1
#
_cell.length_a   1.000
_cell.length_b   1.000
_cell.length_c   1.000
_cell.angle_alpha   90.00
_cell.angle_beta   90.00
_cell.angle_gamma   90.00
#
_symmetry.space_group_name_H-M   'P 1'
#
loop_
_entity.id
_entity.type
_entity.pdbx_description
1 polymer ?
#
loop_
_entity_poly.entity_id
_entity_poly.type
_entity_poly.pdbx_seq_one_letter_code
_entity_poly.pdbx_strand_id
1 'polypeptide(L)'
;MINPIVIIILSAYILSFLVLRIVVKPKKPIFTGALLVMLILFVIVTSMIDTSIYGSELMSDFEKSMVSFVTSTRIQDTVKLESSFRIFAWIDIGLFAVTIISMYVELRAILISVYSERGKAKNQEIENLTEQTNKSMKGI
;
A
#
# COMPACT_ATOMS: atom_id res chain seq x y z
N MET A 1 -21.17 -14.75 -3.75
CA MET A 1 -20.70 -14.84 -2.35
C MET A 1 -19.20 -14.94 -2.41
N ILE A 2 -18.45 -14.34 -1.49
CA ILE A 2 -16.98 -14.42 -1.52
C ILE A 2 -16.51 -15.55 -0.62
N ASN A 3 -15.44 -16.24 -1.03
CA ASN A 3 -14.81 -17.24 -0.19
C ASN A 3 -14.34 -16.62 1.15
N PRO A 4 -14.81 -17.14 2.30
CA PRO A 4 -14.47 -16.58 3.61
C PRO A 4 -12.96 -16.61 3.89
N ILE A 5 -12.20 -17.53 3.29
CA ILE A 5 -10.74 -17.60 3.42
C ILE A 5 -10.09 -16.32 2.89
N VAL A 6 -10.58 -15.77 1.78
CA VAL A 6 -10.04 -14.54 1.18
C VAL A 6 -10.28 -13.35 2.13
N ILE A 7 -11.44 -13.31 2.77
CA ILE A 7 -11.79 -12.27 3.77
C ILE A 7 -10.90 -12.40 5.01
N ILE A 8 -10.61 -13.63 5.46
CA ILE A 8 -9.72 -13.89 6.60
C ILE A 8 -8.30 -13.45 6.27
N ILE A 9 -7.78 -13.78 5.08
CA ILE A 9 -6.44 -13.37 4.65
C ILE A 9 -6.37 -11.84 4.57
N LEU A 10 -7.36 -11.18 3.97
CA LEU A 10 -7.40 -9.72 3.87
C LEU A 10 -7.45 -9.06 5.25
N SER A 11 -8.27 -9.56 6.16
CA SER A 11 -8.39 -9.01 7.52
C SER A 11 -7.14 -9.25 8.36
N ALA A 12 -6.55 -10.44 8.31
CA ALA A 12 -5.28 -10.76 8.97
C ALA A 12 -4.13 -9.90 8.42
N TYR A 13 -4.13 -9.63 7.12
CA TYR A 13 -3.21 -8.69 6.49
C TYR A 13 -3.40 -7.30 7.12
N ILE A 14 -4.59 -6.68 6.96
CA ILE A 14 -4.87 -5.34 7.52
C ILE A 14 -4.48 -5.22 9.00
N LEU A 15 -4.78 -6.25 9.81
CA LEU A 15 -4.42 -6.29 11.23
C LEU A 15 -2.90 -6.33 11.46
N SER A 16 -2.18 -7.19 10.73
CA SER A 16 -0.71 -7.27 10.80
C SER A 16 -0.06 -5.93 10.41
N PHE A 17 -0.63 -5.24 9.43
CA PHE A 17 -0.16 -3.92 9.00
C PHE A 17 -0.44 -2.82 10.03
N LEU A 18 -1.60 -2.86 10.70
CA LEU A 18 -1.92 -1.95 11.80
C LEU A 18 -0.90 -2.08 12.94
N VAL A 19 -0.58 -3.33 13.32
CA VAL A 19 0.42 -3.63 14.34
C VAL A 19 1.81 -3.12 13.94
N LEU A 20 2.24 -3.35 12.69
CA LEU A 20 3.52 -2.82 12.18
C LEU A 20 3.60 -1.28 12.25
N ARG A 21 2.52 -0.58 11.92
CA ARG A 21 2.47 0.90 12.00
C ARG A 21 2.58 1.40 13.44
N ILE A 22 1.89 0.76 14.39
CA ILE A 22 1.89 1.16 15.80
C ILE A 22 3.25 0.86 16.45
N VAL A 23 3.78 -0.35 16.24
CA VAL A 23 4.95 -0.85 16.95
C VAL A 23 6.24 -0.28 16.38
N VAL A 24 6.39 -0.27 15.05
CA VAL A 24 7.69 -0.04 14.41
C VAL A 24 7.86 1.40 13.94
N LYS A 25 6.77 2.17 13.77
CA LYS A 25 6.78 3.51 13.15
C LYS A 25 7.82 3.59 12.02
N PRO A 26 7.66 2.79 10.95
CA PRO A 26 8.73 2.55 10.00
C PRO A 26 9.23 3.87 9.39
N LYS A 27 10.55 4.10 9.46
CA LYS A 27 11.23 5.28 8.87
C LYS A 27 11.31 5.22 7.33
N LYS A 28 11.01 4.07 6.73
CA LYS A 28 11.05 3.82 5.27
C LYS A 28 9.63 3.54 4.75
N PRO A 29 9.32 3.91 3.49
CA PRO A 29 7.98 3.75 2.90
C PRO A 29 7.64 2.31 2.50
N ILE A 30 7.91 1.35 3.40
CA ILE A 30 7.63 -0.08 3.19
C ILE A 30 6.12 -0.33 3.19
N PHE A 31 5.38 0.48 3.95
CA PHE A 31 3.95 0.29 4.13
C PHE A 31 3.16 0.75 2.88
N THR A 32 3.48 1.90 2.28
CA THR A 32 2.84 2.29 1.01
C THR A 32 3.14 1.28 -0.11
N GLY A 33 4.38 0.76 -0.17
CA GLY A 33 4.74 -0.27 -1.15
C GLY A 33 3.94 -1.56 -0.99
N ALA A 34 3.77 -2.05 0.25
CA ALA A 34 3.01 -3.26 0.54
C ALA A 34 1.50 -3.11 0.24
N LEU A 35 0.92 -1.93 0.51
CA LEU A 35 -0.46 -1.64 0.12
C LEU A 35 -0.65 -1.60 -1.40
N LEU A 36 0.32 -1.03 -2.12
CA LEU A 36 0.28 -0.93 -3.57
C LEU A 36 0.38 -2.31 -4.24
N VAL A 37 1.24 -3.21 -3.74
CA VAL A 37 1.30 -4.60 -4.22
C VAL A 37 -0.04 -5.30 -4.00
N MET A 38 -0.65 -5.13 -2.84
CA MET A 38 -1.97 -5.72 -2.57
C MET A 38 -3.07 -5.15 -3.45
N LEU A 39 -3.08 -3.83 -3.67
CA LEU A 39 -4.03 -3.20 -4.57
C LEU A 39 -3.92 -3.80 -5.98
N ILE A 40 -2.71 -4.00 -6.50
CA ILE A 40 -2.50 -4.62 -7.82
C ILE A 40 -3.09 -6.04 -7.85
N LEU A 41 -2.83 -6.85 -6.82
CA LEU A 41 -3.36 -8.22 -6.75
C LEU A 41 -4.89 -8.24 -6.74
N PHE A 42 -5.53 -7.38 -5.96
CA PHE A 42 -6.99 -7.33 -5.89
C PHE A 42 -7.60 -6.79 -7.19
N VAL A 43 -7.01 -5.77 -7.83
CA VAL A 43 -7.45 -5.27 -9.14
C VAL A 43 -7.38 -6.36 -10.20
N ILE A 44 -6.34 -7.20 -10.21
CA ILE A 44 -6.25 -8.35 -11.12
C ILE A 44 -7.43 -9.31 -10.87
N VAL A 45 -7.69 -9.67 -9.61
CA VAL A 45 -8.81 -10.54 -9.25
C VAL A 45 -10.16 -9.94 -9.67
N THR A 46 -10.37 -8.64 -9.44
CA THR A 46 -11.57 -7.91 -9.86
C THR A 46 -11.74 -7.94 -11.38
N SER A 47 -10.65 -7.72 -12.13
CA SER A 47 -10.66 -7.78 -13.59
C SER A 47 -10.94 -9.20 -14.13
N MET A 48 -10.44 -10.24 -13.45
CA MET A 48 -10.76 -11.62 -13.80
C MET A 48 -12.24 -11.95 -13.56
N ILE A 49 -12.84 -11.42 -12.47
CA ILE A 49 -14.27 -11.57 -12.22
C ILE A 49 -15.07 -10.83 -13.30
N ASP A 50 -14.68 -9.63 -13.68
CA ASP A 50 -15.35 -8.86 -14.76
C ASP A 50 -15.29 -9.58 -16.11
N THR A 51 -14.10 -10.09 -16.47
CA THR A 51 -13.90 -10.88 -17.69
C THR A 51 -14.74 -12.16 -17.65
N SER A 52 -14.91 -12.78 -16.48
CA SER A 52 -15.77 -13.96 -16.35
C SER A 52 -17.26 -13.68 -16.55
N ILE A 53 -17.70 -12.41 -16.40
CA ILE A 53 -19.09 -11.98 -16.66
C ILE A 53 -19.28 -11.67 -18.15
N TYR A 54 -18.38 -10.88 -18.75
CA TYR A 54 -18.59 -10.29 -20.09
C TYR A 54 -17.75 -10.91 -21.21
N GLY A 55 -16.71 -11.68 -20.88
CA GLY A 55 -15.71 -12.19 -21.83
C GLY A 55 -15.26 -13.62 -21.52
N SER A 56 -16.16 -14.46 -21.00
CA SER A 56 -15.82 -15.81 -20.48
C SER A 56 -15.12 -16.73 -21.50
N GLU A 57 -15.30 -16.48 -22.80
CA GLU A 57 -14.64 -17.20 -23.91
C GLU A 57 -13.15 -16.89 -24.04
N LEU A 58 -12.72 -15.71 -23.57
CA LEU A 58 -11.33 -15.25 -23.62
C LEU A 58 -10.51 -15.68 -22.39
N MET A 59 -11.17 -16.24 -21.37
CA MET A 59 -10.51 -16.70 -20.14
C MET A 59 -9.92 -18.11 -20.28
N SER A 60 -8.68 -18.25 -19.84
CA SER A 60 -8.02 -19.54 -19.68
C SER A 60 -8.66 -20.39 -18.57
N ASP A 61 -8.44 -21.70 -18.60
CA ASP A 61 -8.96 -22.62 -17.58
C ASP A 61 -8.41 -22.32 -16.18
N PHE A 62 -7.17 -21.83 -16.11
CA PHE A 62 -6.57 -21.37 -14.85
C PHE A 62 -7.33 -20.17 -14.27
N GLU A 63 -7.64 -19.17 -15.10
CA GLU A 63 -8.38 -17.99 -14.67
C GLU A 63 -9.79 -18.35 -14.21
N LYS A 64 -10.46 -19.27 -14.91
CA LYS A 64 -11.79 -19.78 -14.53
C LYS A 64 -11.74 -20.49 -13.18
N SER A 65 -10.70 -21.29 -12.94
CA SER A 65 -10.47 -21.96 -11.67
C SER A 65 -10.24 -20.95 -10.53
N MET A 66 -9.44 -19.92 -10.78
CA MET A 66 -9.15 -18.89 -9.79
C MET A 66 -10.40 -18.05 -9.45
N VAL A 67 -11.20 -17.65 -10.44
CA VAL A 67 -12.48 -16.98 -10.20
C VAL A 67 -13.44 -17.88 -9.43
N SER A 68 -13.52 -19.17 -9.78
CA SER A 68 -14.34 -20.14 -9.05
C SER A 68 -13.91 -20.30 -7.59
N PHE A 69 -12.60 -20.35 -7.33
CA PHE A 69 -12.03 -20.43 -5.98
C PHE A 69 -12.35 -19.17 -5.15
N VAL A 70 -12.15 -17.99 -5.73
CA VAL A 70 -12.34 -16.70 -5.05
C VAL A 70 -13.82 -16.43 -4.76
N THR A 71 -14.70 -16.72 -5.72
CA THR A 71 -16.15 -16.53 -5.58
C THR A 71 -16.84 -17.74 -4.93
N SER A 72 -16.12 -18.82 -4.64
CA SER A 72 -16.69 -20.06 -4.11
C SER A 72 -17.90 -20.57 -4.93
N THR A 73 -17.91 -20.32 -6.25
CA THR A 73 -19.01 -20.68 -7.15
C THR A 73 -18.51 -21.66 -8.20
N ARG A 74 -19.04 -22.88 -8.18
CA ARG A 74 -18.66 -23.96 -9.12
C ARG A 74 -19.34 -23.82 -10.49
N ILE A 75 -20.48 -23.15 -10.54
CA ILE A 75 -21.24 -22.81 -11.76
C ILE A 75 -21.29 -21.28 -11.81
N GLN A 76 -20.86 -20.69 -12.92
CA GLN A 76 -20.83 -19.24 -13.13
C GLN A 76 -22.26 -18.71 -13.31
N ASP A 77 -22.95 -18.56 -12.19
CA ASP A 77 -24.22 -17.85 -12.09
C ASP A 77 -23.91 -16.34 -12.14
N THR A 78 -24.29 -15.68 -13.22
CA THR A 78 -23.97 -14.28 -13.52
C THR A 78 -24.38 -13.34 -12.38
N VAL A 79 -25.52 -13.61 -11.74
CA VAL A 79 -26.02 -12.83 -10.59
C VAL A 79 -25.06 -12.91 -9.40
N LYS A 80 -24.49 -14.09 -9.14
CA LYS A 80 -23.54 -14.31 -8.04
C LYS A 80 -22.16 -13.74 -8.35
N LEU A 81 -21.75 -13.75 -9.61
CA LEU A 81 -20.52 -13.13 -10.08
C LEU A 81 -20.61 -11.61 -9.97
N GLU A 82 -21.70 -10.98 -10.41
CA GLU A 82 -21.90 -9.52 -10.26
C GLU A 82 -21.90 -9.07 -8.80
N SER A 83 -22.53 -9.84 -7.91
CA SER A 83 -22.49 -9.57 -6.48
C SER A 83 -21.06 -9.63 -5.93
N SER A 84 -20.28 -10.61 -6.37
CA SER A 84 -18.90 -10.77 -5.94
C SER A 84 -18.00 -9.68 -6.53
N PHE A 85 -18.20 -9.32 -7.80
CA PHE A 85 -17.54 -8.19 -8.46
C PHE A 85 -17.73 -6.90 -7.69
N ARG A 86 -18.97 -6.56 -7.31
CA ARG A 86 -19.24 -5.34 -6.52
C ARG A 86 -18.46 -5.30 -5.22
N ILE A 87 -18.37 -6.42 -4.50
CA ILE A 87 -17.64 -6.46 -3.24
C ILE A 87 -16.13 -6.29 -3.48
N PHE A 88 -15.58 -6.97 -4.49
CA PHE A 88 -14.16 -6.81 -4.86
C PHE A 88 -13.84 -5.38 -5.33
N ALA A 89 -14.71 -4.76 -6.12
CA ALA A 89 -14.59 -3.36 -6.51
C ALA A 89 -14.62 -2.40 -5.31
N TRP A 90 -15.45 -2.66 -4.30
CA TRP A 90 -15.44 -1.88 -3.04
C TRP A 90 -14.14 -2.07 -2.25
N ILE A 91 -13.58 -3.28 -2.24
CA ILE A 91 -12.28 -3.56 -1.62
C ILE A 91 -11.17 -2.79 -2.35
N ASP A 92 -11.16 -2.78 -3.68
CA ASP A 92 -10.20 -2.02 -4.48
C ASP A 92 -10.25 -0.52 -4.19
N ILE A 93 -11.46 0.06 -4.15
CA ILE A 93 -11.66 1.47 -3.80
C ILE A 93 -11.13 1.77 -2.39
N GLY A 94 -11.43 0.90 -1.42
CA GLY A 94 -10.94 1.04 -0.04
C GLY A 94 -9.41 0.96 0.05
N LEU A 95 -8.82 -0.04 -0.61
CA LEU A 95 -7.35 -0.20 -0.67
C LEU A 95 -6.68 1.00 -1.35
N PHE A 96 -7.27 1.51 -2.44
CA PHE A 96 -6.77 2.70 -3.12
C PHE A 96 -6.78 3.92 -2.20
N ALA A 97 -7.89 4.19 -1.52
CA ALA A 97 -8.00 5.32 -0.59
C ALA A 97 -6.96 5.24 0.55
N VAL A 98 -6.80 4.06 1.16
CA VAL A 98 -5.82 3.85 2.23
C VAL A 98 -4.38 3.98 1.71
N THR A 99 -4.11 3.54 0.48
CA THR A 99 -2.80 3.71 -0.17
C THR A 99 -2.45 5.19 -0.35
N ILE A 100 -3.40 6.01 -0.80
CA ILE A 100 -3.20 7.47 -0.95
C ILE A 100 -2.95 8.14 0.40
N ILE A 101 -3.76 7.84 1.41
CA ILE A 101 -3.58 8.39 2.78
C ILE A 101 -2.21 8.01 3.33
N SER A 102 -1.81 6.76 3.16
CA SER A 102 -0.50 6.27 3.56
C SER A 102 0.63 7.02 2.90
N MET A 103 0.56 7.16 1.57
CA MET A 103 1.55 7.87 0.79
C MET A 103 1.70 9.31 1.27
N TYR A 104 0.60 9.99 1.56
CA TYR A 104 0.61 11.34 2.10
C TYR A 104 1.32 11.44 3.46
N VAL A 105 1.01 10.53 4.40
CA VAL A 105 1.62 10.50 5.73
C VAL A 105 3.13 10.24 5.63
N GLU A 106 3.55 9.29 4.79
CA GLU A 106 4.97 8.97 4.59
C GLU A 106 5.73 10.09 3.91
N LEU A 107 5.15 10.70 2.86
CA LEU A 107 5.75 11.83 2.17
C LEU A 107 5.96 13.01 3.12
N ARG A 108 4.98 13.30 3.97
CA ARG A 108 5.10 14.35 5.00
C ARG A 108 6.22 14.05 5.99
N ALA A 109 6.34 12.79 6.45
CA ALA A 109 7.40 12.39 7.36
C ALA A 109 8.80 12.54 6.73
N ILE A 110 8.96 12.14 5.46
CA ILE A 110 10.20 12.28 4.70
C ILE A 110 10.57 13.76 4.50
N LEU A 111 9.59 14.60 4.13
CA LEU A 111 9.80 16.04 3.97
C LEU A 111 10.31 16.67 5.28
N ILE A 112 9.67 16.36 6.41
CA ILE A 112 10.09 16.88 7.71
C ILE A 112 11.51 16.41 8.06
N SER A 113 11.85 15.14 7.84
CA SER A 113 13.20 14.65 8.13
C SER A 113 14.27 15.32 7.26
N VAL A 114 14.00 15.50 5.96
CA VAL A 114 14.94 16.15 5.04
C VAL A 114 15.19 17.62 5.41
N TYR A 115 14.12 18.35 5.76
CA TYR A 115 14.26 19.74 6.22
C TYR A 115 15.03 19.83 7.54
N SER A 116 14.81 18.90 8.47
CA SER A 116 15.53 18.86 9.75
C SER A 116 17.02 18.57 9.56
N GLU A 117 17.38 17.62 8.69
CA GLU A 117 18.79 17.30 8.39
C GLU A 117 19.53 18.46 7.75
N ARG A 118 18.91 19.18 6.80
CA ARG A 118 19.51 20.38 6.20
C ARG A 118 19.75 21.48 7.24
N GLY A 119 18.83 21.66 8.19
CA GLY A 119 18.99 22.62 9.29
C GLY A 119 20.18 22.27 10.20
N LYS A 120 20.35 20.98 10.52
CA LYS A 120 21.49 20.50 11.33
C LYS A 120 22.82 20.68 10.61
N ALA A 121 22.90 20.33 9.33
CA ALA A 121 24.11 20.49 8.53
C ALA A 121 24.56 21.96 8.46
N LYS A 122 23.61 22.89 8.25
CA LYS A 122 23.90 24.32 8.21
C LYS A 122 24.38 24.86 9.57
N ASN A 123 23.80 24.40 10.68
CA ASN A 123 24.27 24.82 12.01
C ASN A 123 25.70 24.33 12.30
N GLN A 124 26.04 23.10 11.93
CA GLN A 124 27.42 22.60 12.07
C GLN A 124 28.43 23.39 11.24
N GLU A 125 28.06 23.81 10.03
CA GLU A 125 28.92 24.65 9.19
C GLU A 125 29.19 26.02 9.85
N ILE A 126 28.17 26.64 10.44
CA ILE A 126 28.29 27.91 11.17
C ILE A 126 29.18 27.76 12.41
N GLU A 127 29.02 26.69 13.18
CA GLU A 127 29.87 26.41 14.34
C GLU A 127 31.35 26.28 13.95
N ASN A 128 31.65 25.51 12.90
CA ASN A 128 33.00 25.33 12.40
C ASN A 128 33.64 26.64 11.93
N LEU A 129 32.88 27.48 11.21
CA LEU A 129 33.33 28.81 10.78
C LEU A 129 33.60 29.75 11.97
N THR A 130 32.76 29.67 13.00
CA THR A 130 32.90 30.48 14.22
C THR A 130 34.14 30.06 15.00
N GLU A 131 34.41 28.75 15.12
CA GLU A 131 35.63 28.23 15.76
C GLU A 131 36.91 28.62 15.00
N GLN A 132 36.90 28.53 13.66
CA GLN A 132 38.04 28.96 12.85
C GLN A 132 38.32 30.45 13.01
N THR A 133 37.27 31.27 12.99
CA THR A 133 37.38 32.72 13.17
C THR A 133 37.93 33.06 14.56
N ASN A 134 37.46 32.40 15.62
CA ASN A 134 37.96 32.60 16.98
C ASN A 134 39.42 32.15 17.16
N LYS A 135 39.84 31.05 16.53
CA LYS A 135 41.24 30.62 16.54
C LYS A 135 42.13 31.63 15.81
N SER A 136 41.67 32.18 14.68
CA SER A 136 42.41 33.21 13.94
C SER A 136 42.58 34.50 14.73
N MET A 137 41.58 34.92 15.52
CA MET A 137 41.67 36.14 16.34
C MET A 137 42.53 35.98 17.60
N LYS A 138 42.69 34.77 18.13
CA LYS A 138 43.56 34.51 19.31
C LYS A 138 45.03 34.26 18.97
N GLY A 139 45.36 34.09 17.70
CA GLY A 139 46.73 33.90 17.20
C GLY A 139 47.43 35.19 16.75
N ILE A 140 46.76 36.35 16.92
CA ILE A 140 47.28 37.71 16.76
C ILE A 140 47.36 38.33 18.15
#